data_AF-A0AAV0FWA6-F1
#
_entry.id   AF-A0AAV0FWA6-F1
#
_cell.length_a   1.000
_cell.length_b   1.000
_cell.length_c   1.000
_cell.angle_alpha   90.00
_cell.angle_beta   90.00
_cell.angle_gamma   90.00
#
_symmetry.space_group_name_H-M   'P 1'
#
loop_
_entity.id
_entity.type
_entity.pdbx_description
1 polymer ?
#
loop_
_entity_poly.entity_id
_entity_poly.type
_entity_poly.pdbx_seq_one_letter_code
_entity_poly.pdbx_strand_id
1 'polypeptide(L)'
;MQRAWHGYRRTLSDHFKTVGGADDLINAKSKPYEGVSIPDWEYLCNCWSDPSYLQIALTNAESCKKRKWTSRNGSKTTARHHISCGVELNAPVGHIETWRLRHWHPERGWVSVEAESKYVRECLQLLLLKKSTFGDVRKK
;
A
#
# COMPACT_ATOMS: atom_id res chain seq x y z
N MET A 1 19.16 0.11 5.75
CA MET A 1 19.29 -1.36 5.90
C MET A 1 17.96 -2.07 6.18
N GLN A 2 17.04 -1.55 7.02
CA GLN A 2 15.76 -2.22 7.34
C GLN A 2 14.89 -2.62 6.13
N ARG A 3 14.86 -1.82 5.04
CA ARG A 3 14.07 -2.14 3.83
C ARG A 3 14.58 -3.39 3.10
N ALA A 4 15.89 -3.60 3.04
CA ALA A 4 16.49 -4.78 2.40
C ALA A 4 16.12 -6.05 3.19
N TRP A 5 16.13 -5.96 4.53
CA TRP A 5 15.68 -7.04 5.40
C TRP A 5 14.19 -7.39 5.21
N HIS A 6 13.30 -6.40 5.11
CA HIS A 6 11.87 -6.68 4.87
C HIS A 6 11.61 -7.36 3.52
N GLY A 7 12.35 -6.97 2.49
CA GLY A 7 12.30 -7.64 1.19
C GLY A 7 12.79 -9.08 1.28
N TYR A 8 13.97 -9.30 1.86
CA TYR A 8 14.56 -10.63 2.03
C TYR A 8 13.69 -11.55 2.89
N ARG A 9 13.19 -11.06 4.03
CA ARG A 9 12.27 -11.80 4.91
C ARG A 9 10.98 -12.21 4.18
N ARG A 10 10.49 -11.40 3.23
CA ARG A 10 9.35 -11.79 2.39
C ARG A 10 9.71 -12.97 1.50
N THR A 11 10.86 -12.93 0.82
CA THR A 11 11.36 -14.05 0.01
C THR A 11 11.44 -15.35 0.82
N LEU A 12 11.98 -15.28 2.04
CA LEU A 12 12.05 -16.44 2.93
C LEU A 12 10.65 -16.96 3.32
N SER A 13 9.71 -16.06 3.62
CA SER A 13 8.33 -16.42 3.96
C SER A 13 7.58 -17.01 2.77
N ASP A 14 7.87 -16.56 1.55
CA ASP A 14 7.28 -17.11 0.34
C ASP A 14 7.83 -18.51 0.06
N HIS A 15 9.14 -18.72 0.21
CA HIS A 15 9.73 -20.08 0.16
C HIS A 15 9.09 -21.02 1.18
N PHE A 16 8.93 -20.57 2.43
CA PHE A 16 8.25 -21.34 3.48
C PHE A 16 6.85 -21.81 3.06
N LYS A 17 6.06 -20.95 2.41
CA LYS A 17 4.74 -21.32 1.88
C LYS A 17 4.86 -22.30 0.71
N THR A 18 5.81 -22.08 -0.20
CA THR A 18 6.04 -22.95 -1.36
C THR A 18 6.41 -24.37 -0.96
N VAL A 19 7.17 -24.55 0.14
CA VAL A 19 7.51 -25.88 0.66
C VAL A 19 6.41 -26.52 1.52
N GLY A 20 5.25 -25.87 1.66
CA GLY A 20 4.10 -26.38 2.39
C GLY A 20 4.13 -26.14 3.89
N GLY A 21 4.89 -25.15 4.37
CA GLY A 21 5.10 -24.94 5.81
C GLY A 21 3.87 -24.51 6.60
N ALA A 22 2.80 -24.06 5.93
CA ALA A 22 1.52 -23.82 6.58
C ALA A 22 0.83 -25.12 7.02
N ASP A 23 1.08 -26.23 6.32
CA ASP A 23 0.42 -27.52 6.52
C ASP A 23 1.34 -28.53 7.22
N ASP A 24 2.62 -28.56 6.85
CA ASP A 24 3.62 -29.47 7.40
C ASP A 24 4.92 -28.73 7.78
N LEU A 25 4.97 -28.37 9.07
CA LEU A 25 6.11 -27.67 9.65
C LEU A 25 7.38 -28.52 9.66
N ILE A 26 7.27 -29.84 9.79
CA ILE A 26 8.42 -30.74 9.86
C ILE A 26 9.09 -30.80 8.48
N ASN A 27 8.29 -30.97 7.44
CA ASN A 27 8.76 -30.93 6.05
C ASN A 27 9.30 -29.55 5.64
N ALA A 28 8.73 -28.46 6.15
CA ALA A 28 9.27 -27.13 5.88
C ALA A 28 10.63 -26.90 6.53
N LYS A 29 10.83 -27.35 7.78
CA LYS A 29 12.13 -27.24 8.48
C LYS A 29 13.25 -28.00 7.79
N SER A 30 12.95 -29.11 7.12
CA SER A 30 13.94 -29.90 6.38
C SER A 30 14.35 -29.29 5.03
N LYS A 31 13.70 -28.20 4.59
CA LYS A 31 13.94 -27.54 3.30
C LYS A 31 14.35 -26.07 3.47
N PRO A 32 15.52 -25.80 4.08
CA PRO A 32 15.99 -24.43 4.29
C PRO A 32 16.17 -23.67 2.98
N TYR A 33 15.96 -22.35 3.04
CA TYR A 33 16.27 -21.46 1.93
C TYR A 33 17.79 -21.36 1.73
N GLU A 34 18.24 -21.24 0.47
CA GLU A 34 19.66 -21.15 0.14
C GLU A 34 20.34 -19.98 0.86
N GLY A 35 21.46 -20.26 1.52
CA GLY A 35 22.22 -19.26 2.27
C GLY A 35 21.67 -18.91 3.66
N VAL A 36 20.63 -19.61 4.14
CA VAL A 36 20.14 -19.51 5.53
C VAL A 36 20.61 -20.73 6.32
N SER A 37 21.13 -20.50 7.52
CA SER A 37 21.53 -21.59 8.41
C SER A 37 20.31 -22.41 8.87
N ILE A 38 20.50 -23.69 9.16
CA ILE A 38 19.41 -24.56 9.65
C ILE A 38 18.77 -23.98 10.93
N PRO A 39 19.54 -23.55 11.96
CA PRO A 39 18.94 -22.96 13.17
C PRO A 39 18.13 -21.69 12.90
N ASP A 40 18.61 -20.81 12.02
CA ASP A 40 17.89 -19.58 11.67
C ASP A 40 16.62 -19.89 10.88
N TRP A 41 16.68 -20.88 9.99
CA TRP A 41 15.53 -21.34 9.23
C TRP A 41 14.45 -21.92 10.16
N GLU A 42 14.83 -22.81 11.08
CA GLU A 42 13.90 -23.39 12.05
C GLU A 42 13.25 -22.32 12.93
N TYR A 43 14.03 -21.33 13.38
CA TYR A 43 13.50 -20.18 14.12
C TYR A 43 12.43 -19.43 13.31
N LEU A 44 12.71 -19.12 12.04
CA LEU A 44 11.77 -18.44 11.16
C LEU A 44 10.50 -19.26 10.91
N CYS A 45 10.63 -20.56 10.65
CA CYS A 45 9.50 -21.48 10.49
C CYS A 45 8.59 -21.48 11.72
N ASN A 46 9.18 -21.54 12.93
CA ASN A 46 8.44 -21.45 14.18
C ASN A 46 7.72 -20.09 14.29
N CYS A 47 8.40 -18.98 13.97
CA CYS A 47 7.79 -17.65 14.01
C CYS A 47 6.59 -17.50 13.05
N TRP A 48 6.64 -18.08 11.86
CA TRP A 48 5.53 -17.98 10.90
C TRP A 48 4.38 -18.94 11.21
N SER A 49 4.66 -20.03 11.93
CA SER A 49 3.65 -21.00 12.36
C SER A 49 3.04 -20.64 13.71
N ASP A 50 3.57 -19.61 14.38
CA ASP A 50 3.06 -19.16 15.67
C ASP A 50 1.58 -18.73 15.56
N PRO A 51 0.69 -19.24 16.43
CA PRO A 51 -0.74 -18.92 16.36
C PRO A 51 -1.03 -17.42 16.44
N SER A 52 -0.27 -16.66 17.24
CA SER A 52 -0.46 -15.22 17.37
C SER A 52 -0.06 -14.50 16.07
N TYR A 53 1.01 -14.96 15.41
CA TYR A 53 1.42 -14.45 14.11
C TYR A 53 0.34 -14.71 13.05
N LEU A 54 -0.19 -15.93 13.00
CA LEU A 54 -1.25 -16.32 12.06
C LEU A 54 -2.53 -15.49 12.28
N GLN A 55 -2.92 -15.28 13.53
CA GLN A 55 -4.09 -14.46 13.85
C GLN A 55 -3.92 -13.01 13.38
N ILE A 56 -2.73 -12.42 13.58
CA ILE A 56 -2.41 -11.07 13.10
C ILE A 56 -2.42 -11.03 11.56
N ALA A 57 -1.83 -12.04 10.91
CA ALA A 57 -1.81 -12.14 9.45
C ALA A 57 -3.22 -12.22 8.85
N LEU A 58 -4.10 -13.04 9.44
CA LEU A 58 -5.50 -13.16 9.04
C LEU A 58 -6.25 -11.83 9.24
N THR A 59 -6.11 -11.21 10.41
CA THR A 59 -6.75 -9.92 10.71
C THR A 59 -6.32 -8.82 9.73
N ASN A 60 -5.04 -8.80 9.38
CA ASN A 60 -4.49 -7.87 8.40
C ASN A 60 -5.03 -8.14 7.00
N ALA A 61 -5.15 -9.42 6.60
CA ALA A 61 -5.72 -9.80 5.32
C ALA A 61 -7.20 -9.40 5.21
N GLU A 62 -8.00 -9.67 6.24
CA GLU A 62 -9.41 -9.26 6.31
C GLU A 62 -9.58 -7.74 6.29
N SER A 63 -8.74 -7.02 7.04
CA SER A 63 -8.73 -5.56 7.01
C SER A 63 -8.34 -5.01 5.64
N CYS A 64 -7.44 -5.69 4.91
CA CYS A 64 -7.10 -5.33 3.54
C CYS A 64 -8.25 -5.59 2.57
N LYS A 65 -9.00 -6.69 2.72
CA LYS A 65 -10.18 -7.00 1.89
C LYS A 65 -11.29 -5.94 2.02
N LYS A 66 -11.45 -5.35 3.21
CA LYS A 66 -12.44 -4.29 3.48
C LYS A 66 -12.08 -2.93 2.86
N ARG A 67 -10.88 -2.75 2.30
CA ARG A 67 -10.47 -1.46 1.73
C ARG A 67 -11.25 -1.18 0.47
N LYS A 68 -11.99 -0.06 0.47
CA LYS A 68 -12.72 0.42 -0.71
C LYS A 68 -11.81 0.70 -1.91
N TRP A 69 -10.55 1.07 -1.66
CA TRP A 69 -9.60 1.43 -2.71
C TRP A 69 -8.25 0.76 -2.48
N THR A 70 -7.69 0.18 -3.54
CA THR A 70 -6.31 -0.30 -3.56
C THR A 70 -5.36 0.89 -3.75
N SER A 71 -4.75 1.34 -2.65
CA SER A 71 -3.73 2.39 -2.73
C SER A 71 -2.39 1.80 -3.16
N ARG A 72 -1.78 2.37 -4.22
CA ARG A 72 -0.42 2.01 -4.67
C ARG A 72 0.71 2.59 -3.83
N ASN A 73 0.41 3.41 -2.82
CA ASN A 73 1.43 4.14 -2.08
C ASN A 73 2.19 3.30 -1.03
N GLY A 74 1.84 2.01 -0.90
CA GLY A 74 2.34 1.15 0.17
C GLY A 74 2.07 1.80 1.54
N SER A 75 3.09 1.82 2.39
CA SER A 75 3.01 2.37 3.75
C SER A 75 3.19 3.90 3.83
N LYS A 76 3.34 4.62 2.72
CA LYS A 76 3.53 6.08 2.74
C LYS A 76 2.21 6.80 2.97
N THR A 77 2.16 7.64 4.01
CA THR A 77 1.05 8.58 4.24
C THR A 77 0.98 9.62 3.12
N THR A 78 -0.17 10.28 2.99
CA THR A 78 -0.36 11.40 2.05
C THR A 78 0.62 12.53 2.27
N ALA A 79 0.82 12.95 3.52
CA ALA A 79 1.80 13.97 3.85
C ALA A 79 3.23 13.58 3.40
N ARG A 80 3.67 12.34 3.66
CA ARG A 80 5.00 11.87 3.22
C ARG A 80 5.14 11.81 1.70
N HIS A 81 4.06 11.49 0.99
CA HIS A 81 4.06 11.49 -0.47
C HIS A 81 4.28 12.91 -1.00
N HIS A 82 3.54 13.89 -0.49
CA HIS A 82 3.70 15.31 -0.87
C HIS A 82 5.11 15.82 -0.62
N ILE A 83 5.66 15.56 0.58
CA ILE A 83 7.04 15.94 0.92
C ILE A 83 8.03 15.30 -0.07
N SER A 84 7.87 14.01 -0.41
CA SER A 84 8.79 13.33 -1.34
C SER A 84 8.68 13.79 -2.79
N CYS A 85 7.56 14.39 -3.17
CA CYS A 85 7.32 14.91 -4.51
C CYS A 85 7.57 16.43 -4.62
N GLY A 86 8.02 17.08 -3.53
CA GLY A 86 8.25 18.54 -3.50
C GLY A 86 6.97 19.37 -3.60
N VAL A 87 5.82 18.82 -3.19
CA VAL A 87 4.52 19.49 -3.27
C VAL A 87 4.18 20.17 -1.93
N GLU A 88 3.73 21.42 -1.99
CA GLU A 88 3.18 22.16 -0.85
C GLU A 88 1.98 21.42 -0.23
N LEU A 89 2.10 21.05 1.06
CA LEU A 89 1.10 20.25 1.80
C LEU A 89 -0.29 20.90 1.84
N ASN A 90 -0.34 22.24 1.80
CA ASN A 90 -1.58 23.01 1.90
C ASN A 90 -2.14 23.41 0.53
N ALA A 91 -1.54 22.97 -0.57
CA ALA A 91 -2.06 23.27 -1.90
C ALA A 91 -3.38 22.49 -2.13
N PRO A 92 -4.52 23.14 -2.38
CA PRO A 92 -5.77 22.45 -2.69
C PRO A 92 -5.67 21.57 -3.95
N VAL A 93 -4.75 21.92 -4.85
CA VAL A 93 -4.40 21.12 -6.05
C VAL A 93 -3.61 19.85 -5.68
N GLY A 94 -2.81 19.89 -4.61
CA GLY A 94 -1.96 18.78 -4.19
C GLY A 94 -2.74 17.55 -3.75
N HIS A 95 -3.91 17.72 -3.11
CA HIS A 95 -4.75 16.62 -2.65
C HIS A 95 -5.40 15.84 -3.81
N ILE A 96 -6.00 16.57 -4.76
CA ILE A 96 -6.70 15.98 -5.91
C ILE A 96 -5.71 15.36 -6.90
N GLU A 97 -4.57 16.00 -7.15
CA GLU A 97 -3.53 15.39 -7.98
C GLU A 97 -2.89 14.17 -7.30
N THR A 98 -2.78 14.17 -5.98
CA THR A 98 -2.35 12.97 -5.25
C THR A 98 -3.37 11.85 -5.33
N TRP A 99 -4.68 12.16 -5.36
CA TRP A 99 -5.71 11.17 -5.64
C TRP A 99 -5.52 10.57 -7.03
N ARG A 100 -5.30 11.39 -8.06
CA ARG A 100 -5.03 10.93 -9.43
C ARG A 100 -3.77 10.05 -9.50
N LEU A 101 -2.66 10.51 -8.94
CA LEU A 101 -1.40 9.74 -8.92
C LEU A 101 -1.55 8.35 -8.26
N ARG A 102 -2.46 8.22 -7.30
CA ARG A 102 -2.70 6.95 -6.58
C ARG A 102 -3.59 5.97 -7.33
N HIS A 103 -4.49 6.47 -8.17
CA HIS A 103 -5.61 5.71 -8.70
C HIS A 103 -5.69 5.73 -10.24
N TRP A 104 -4.79 6.44 -10.92
CA TRP A 104 -4.72 6.49 -12.38
C TRP A 104 -3.36 5.98 -12.89
N HIS A 105 -3.38 5.21 -13.97
CA HIS A 105 -2.21 4.68 -14.66
C HIS A 105 -2.19 5.20 -16.10
N PRO A 106 -1.02 5.58 -16.66
CA PRO A 106 -0.94 6.06 -18.05
C PRO A 106 -1.46 5.03 -19.06
N GLU A 107 -1.08 3.76 -18.90
CA GLU A 107 -1.48 2.68 -19.82
C GLU A 107 -2.80 2.00 -19.47
N ARG A 108 -3.22 1.99 -18.20
CA ARG A 108 -4.37 1.20 -17.71
C ARG A 108 -5.56 2.05 -17.28
N GLY A 109 -5.41 3.37 -17.28
CA GLY A 109 -6.44 4.30 -16.83
C GLY A 109 -6.70 4.22 -15.33
N TRP A 110 -7.94 4.53 -14.92
CA TRP A 110 -8.37 4.52 -13.54
C TRP A 110 -8.52 3.10 -12.97
N VAL A 111 -8.15 2.92 -11.70
CA VAL A 111 -8.31 1.62 -11.00
C VAL A 111 -9.78 1.21 -10.86
N SER A 112 -10.71 2.15 -10.92
CA SER A 112 -12.15 1.90 -11.02
C SER A 112 -12.92 3.13 -11.48
N VAL A 113 -14.14 2.92 -11.97
CA VAL A 113 -15.07 4.00 -12.39
C VAL A 113 -15.40 4.94 -11.25
N GLU A 114 -15.51 4.42 -10.02
CA GLU A 114 -15.75 5.25 -8.85
C GLU A 114 -14.56 6.20 -8.57
N ALA A 115 -13.32 5.76 -8.82
CA ALA A 115 -12.12 6.57 -8.56
C ALA A 115 -12.06 7.77 -9.48
N GLU A 116 -12.38 7.52 -10.75
CA GLU A 116 -12.56 8.54 -11.78
C GLU A 116 -13.68 9.51 -11.42
N SER A 117 -14.86 8.98 -11.08
CA SER A 117 -16.04 9.78 -10.73
C SER A 117 -15.76 10.70 -9.54
N LYS A 118 -14.98 10.23 -8.56
CA LYS A 118 -14.53 11.06 -7.44
C LYS A 118 -13.58 12.16 -7.89
N TYR A 119 -12.57 11.83 -8.70
CA TYR A 119 -11.62 12.82 -9.21
C TYR A 119 -12.32 13.94 -9.99
N VAL A 120 -13.17 13.57 -10.95
CA VAL A 120 -13.92 14.52 -11.78
C VAL A 120 -14.79 15.44 -10.92
N ARG A 121 -15.49 14.89 -9.93
CA ARG A 121 -16.34 15.66 -9.01
C ARG A 121 -15.54 16.70 -8.22
N GLU A 122 -14.40 16.31 -7.66
CA GLU A 122 -13.56 17.22 -6.89
C GLU A 122 -12.89 18.29 -7.77
N CYS A 123 -12.48 17.95 -9.00
CA CYS A 123 -12.02 18.94 -9.98
C CYS A 123 -13.11 19.97 -10.32
N LEU A 124 -14.35 19.53 -10.54
CA LEU A 124 -15.48 20.43 -10.81
C LEU A 124 -15.76 21.36 -9.62
N GLN A 125 -15.71 20.86 -8.38
CA GLN A 125 -15.85 21.69 -7.19
C GLN A 125 -14.76 22.75 -7.08
N LEU A 126 -13.49 22.41 -7.36
CA LEU A 126 -12.40 23.39 -7.38
C LEU A 126 -12.63 24.47 -8.45
N LEU A 127 -13.13 24.10 -9.63
CA LEU A 127 -13.44 25.06 -10.70
C LEU A 127 -14.58 26.01 -10.30
N LEU A 128 -15.61 25.50 -9.63
CA LEU A 128 -16.72 26.32 -9.12
C LEU A 128 -16.25 27.29 -8.02
N LEU A 129 -15.43 26.82 -7.08
CA LEU A 129 -14.82 27.66 -6.04
C LEU A 129 -13.98 28.79 -6.64
N LYS A 130 -13.14 28.50 -7.63
CA LYS A 130 -12.35 29.52 -8.34
C LYS A 130 -13.24 30.54 -9.07
N LYS A 131 -14.36 30.11 -9.66
CA LYS A 131 -15.31 31.03 -10.31
C LYS A 131 -16.01 31.95 -9.29
N SER A 132 -16.34 31.43 -8.12
CA SER A 132 -16.96 32.22 -7.03
C SER A 132 -16.01 33.30 -6.49
N THR A 133 -14.72 32.99 -6.33
CA THR A 133 -13.73 33.97 -5.84
C THR A 133 -13.37 35.02 -6.89
N PHE A 134 -13.41 34.69 -8.17
CA PHE A 134 -13.22 35.67 -9.26
C PHE A 134 -14.47 36.52 -9.55
N GLY A 135 -15.67 36.07 -9.16
CA GLY A 135 -16.91 36.82 -9.30
C GLY A 135 -17.04 38.01 -8.34
N ASP A 136 -16.31 37.98 -7.23
CA ASP A 136 -16.36 39.03 -6.19
C ASP A 136 -15.38 40.18 -6.45
N VAL A 137 -14.36 39.97 -7.30
CA VAL A 137 -13.34 40.98 -7.63
C VAL A 137 -13.79 41.95 -8.75
N ARG A 138 -14.93 41.69 -9.39
CA ARG A 138 -15.48 42.53 -10.48
C ARG A 138 -16.63 43.46 -10.07
N LYS A 139 -16.83 43.69 -8.76
CA LYS A 139 -17.70 44.74 -8.23
C LYS A 139 -16.89 45.73 -7.40
N LYS A 140 -16.11 46.58 -8.05
CA LYS A 140 -15.71 47.90 -7.55
C LYS A 140 -15.72 48.88 -8.70
#